data_AF-A0A3D2WXS2-F1
#
_entry.id   AF-A0A3D2WXS2-F1
#
_cell.length_a   1.000
_cell.length_b   1.000
_cell.length_c   1.000
_cell.angle_alpha   90.00
_cell.angle_beta   90.00
_cell.angle_gamma   90.00
#
_symmetry.space_group_name_H-M   'P 1'
#
loop_
_entity.id
_entity.type
_entity.pdbx_description
1 polymer ?
#
loop_
_entity_poly.entity_id
_entity_poly.type
_entity_poly.pdbx_seq_one_letter_code
_entity_poly.pdbx_strand_id
1 'polypeptide(L)'
;MTHHVKFKRAQLRESIESQCKGSIEQKISRYLEIEHQGIIGGHHFASASSECIYLYRDGYFIGAVMMSHAINEGIMKFVAERNSINRSKGGGNTKTIEELISEFREKNIISKKCSEASMKIWKSFRADIHHMNPTVAEIPFQKLAQQNLKHLSTIEKEIFGYEIKDGAMAPHQAKYWDIKTDGTTTVFLRLE
;
A
#
# COMPACT_ATOMS: atom_id res chain seq x y z
N MET A 1 0.66 42.87 7.21
CA MET A 1 -0.02 41.65 7.69
C MET A 1 -0.76 41.99 8.98
N THR A 2 -2.09 41.99 8.98
CA THR A 2 -2.96 42.54 10.04
C THR A 2 -2.81 41.79 11.37
N HIS A 3 -2.96 42.49 12.51
CA HIS A 3 -2.86 41.91 13.87
C HIS A 3 -3.74 40.65 14.06
N HIS A 4 -4.91 40.63 13.43
CA HIS A 4 -5.81 39.49 13.41
C HIS A 4 -5.20 38.22 12.81
N VAL A 5 -4.44 38.34 11.71
CA VAL A 5 -3.76 37.20 11.07
C VAL A 5 -2.64 36.65 11.96
N LYS A 6 -1.90 37.53 12.65
CA LYS A 6 -0.85 37.09 13.58
C LYS A 6 -1.42 36.31 14.76
N PHE A 7 -2.51 36.80 15.35
CA PHE A 7 -3.20 36.12 16.44
C PHE A 7 -3.77 34.75 16.02
N LYS A 8 -4.48 34.68 14.89
CA LYS A 8 -5.00 33.41 14.35
C LYS A 8 -3.89 32.39 14.07
N ARG A 9 -2.73 32.83 13.56
CA ARG A 9 -1.57 31.95 13.33
C ARG A 9 -0.99 31.41 14.63
N ALA A 10 -0.90 32.22 15.69
CA ALA A 10 -0.41 31.77 16.99
C ALA A 10 -1.33 30.69 17.59
N GLN A 11 -2.65 30.94 17.61
CA GLN A 11 -3.63 29.97 18.10
C GLN A 11 -3.60 28.66 17.30
N LEU A 12 -3.54 28.75 15.96
CA LEU A 12 -3.47 27.56 15.12
C LEU A 12 -2.18 26.76 15.38
N ARG A 13 -1.04 27.46 15.57
CA ARG A 13 0.24 26.82 15.88
C ARG A 13 0.17 26.05 17.20
N GLU A 14 -0.30 26.68 18.27
CA GLU A 14 -0.43 26.03 19.58
C GLU A 14 -1.36 24.82 19.52
N SER A 15 -2.49 24.94 18.82
CA SER A 15 -3.43 23.83 18.61
C SER A 15 -2.77 22.66 17.87
N ILE A 16 -2.05 22.93 16.77
CA ILE A 16 -1.37 21.89 15.99
C ILE A 16 -0.26 21.23 16.82
N GLU A 17 0.58 22.02 17.49
CA GLU A 17 1.69 21.49 18.31
C GLU A 17 1.16 20.58 19.44
N SER A 18 0.07 20.98 20.10
CA SER A 18 -0.58 20.16 21.13
C SER A 18 -1.11 18.84 20.56
N GLN A 19 -1.80 18.88 19.42
CA GLN A 19 -2.31 17.68 18.73
C GLN A 19 -1.17 16.75 18.30
N CYS A 20 -0.07 17.30 17.78
CA CYS A 20 1.11 16.52 17.41
C CYS A 20 1.68 15.78 18.62
N LYS A 21 1.91 16.49 19.74
CA LYS A 21 2.45 15.89 20.97
C LYS A 21 1.52 14.84 21.56
N GLY A 22 0.21 15.13 21.60
CA GLY A 22 -0.80 14.22 22.15
C GLY A 22 -1.04 12.95 21.34
N SER A 23 -0.55 12.86 20.09
CA SER A 23 -0.78 11.71 19.20
C SER A 23 0.44 10.83 18.97
N ILE A 24 1.61 11.16 19.55
CA ILE A 24 2.88 10.44 19.30
C ILE A 24 2.75 8.94 19.59
N GLU A 25 2.28 8.56 20.77
CA GLU A 25 2.18 7.13 21.16
C GLU A 25 1.22 6.34 20.26
N GLN A 26 0.14 6.97 19.82
CA GLN A 26 -0.81 6.35 18.88
C GLN A 26 -0.18 6.17 17.49
N LYS A 27 0.62 7.14 17.03
CA LYS A 27 1.35 7.05 15.76
C LYS A 27 2.38 5.93 15.80
N ILE A 28 3.18 5.85 16.88
CA ILE A 28 4.16 4.78 17.09
C ILE A 28 3.45 3.42 17.11
N SER A 29 2.39 3.28 17.91
CA SER A 29 1.62 2.03 18.00
C SER A 29 1.10 1.59 16.64
N ARG A 30 0.44 2.49 15.89
CA ARG A 30 -0.08 2.19 14.55
C ARG A 30 1.03 1.83 13.55
N TYR A 31 2.19 2.47 13.64
CA TYR A 31 3.31 2.15 12.78
C TYR A 31 3.85 0.74 13.04
N LEU A 32 3.99 0.35 14.31
CA LEU A 32 4.46 -0.98 14.72
C LEU A 32 3.45 -2.10 14.44
N GLU A 33 2.15 -1.80 14.34
CA GLU A 33 1.11 -2.77 14.00
C GLU A 33 1.22 -3.33 12.57
N ILE A 34 1.84 -2.56 11.67
CA ILE A 34 1.99 -2.92 10.27
C ILE A 34 3.43 -3.34 10.06
N GLU A 35 3.69 -4.66 10.03
CA GLU A 35 5.02 -5.19 9.74
C GLU A 35 5.40 -5.00 8.26
N HIS A 36 5.48 -3.77 7.76
CA HIS A 36 5.87 -3.49 6.38
C HIS A 36 7.36 -3.78 6.12
N GLN A 37 7.71 -3.91 4.85
CA GLN A 37 9.12 -4.02 4.46
C GLN A 37 9.79 -2.66 4.48
N GLY A 38 11.03 -2.61 4.98
CA GLY A 38 11.85 -1.39 4.98
C GLY A 38 12.40 -1.03 3.60
N ILE A 39 12.48 -2.00 2.68
CA ILE A 39 12.92 -1.79 1.29
C ILE A 39 11.93 -2.47 0.36
N ILE A 40 11.55 -1.76 -0.70
CA ILE A 40 10.82 -2.33 -1.84
C ILE A 40 11.47 -1.89 -3.16
N GLY A 41 11.20 -2.62 -4.24
CA GLY A 41 11.65 -2.23 -5.57
C GLY A 41 11.13 -0.84 -5.96
N GLY A 42 11.94 -0.03 -6.63
CA GLY A 42 11.67 1.35 -7.03
C GLY A 42 10.64 1.51 -8.15
N HIS A 43 9.48 0.87 -8.01
CA HIS A 43 8.38 0.89 -8.97
C HIS A 43 7.49 2.12 -8.79
N HIS A 44 6.63 2.39 -9.76
CA HIS A 44 5.74 3.56 -9.79
C HIS A 44 4.75 3.66 -8.61
N PHE A 45 4.47 2.55 -7.90
CA PHE A 45 3.62 2.54 -6.70
C PHE A 45 4.41 2.60 -5.39
N ALA A 46 5.75 2.65 -5.43
CA ALA A 46 6.58 2.55 -4.23
C ALA A 46 6.40 3.74 -3.28
N SER A 47 6.37 4.96 -3.82
CA SER A 47 6.09 6.17 -3.05
C SER A 47 4.69 6.15 -2.45
N ALA A 48 3.68 5.82 -3.27
CA ALA A 48 2.29 5.72 -2.83
C ALA A 48 2.11 4.68 -1.71
N SER A 49 2.83 3.56 -1.78
CA SER A 49 2.80 2.54 -0.73
C SER A 49 3.38 3.03 0.60
N SER A 50 4.48 3.78 0.55
CA SER A 50 5.03 4.44 1.74
C SER A 50 4.09 5.50 2.31
N GLU A 51 3.48 6.32 1.46
CA GLU A 51 2.46 7.29 1.88
C GLU A 51 1.24 6.63 2.51
N CYS A 52 0.83 5.45 2.03
CA CYS A 52 -0.27 4.68 2.63
C CYS A 52 0.01 4.32 4.09
N ILE A 53 1.25 3.98 4.43
CA ILE A 53 1.69 3.71 5.81
C ILE A 53 1.57 4.98 6.64
N TYR A 54 2.00 6.13 6.11
CA TYR A 54 1.91 7.41 6.81
C TYR A 54 0.47 7.86 7.02
N LEU A 55 -0.42 7.66 6.05
CA LEU A 55 -1.85 7.92 6.21
C LEU A 55 -2.44 7.12 7.37
N TYR A 56 -2.12 5.83 7.47
CA TYR A 56 -2.57 5.00 8.59
C TYR A 56 -1.96 5.46 9.92
N ARG A 57 -0.64 5.63 9.96
CA ARG A 57 0.11 6.12 11.12
C ARG A 57 -0.49 7.41 11.66
N ASP A 58 -0.83 8.36 10.79
CA ASP A 58 -1.30 9.69 11.18
C ASP A 58 -2.82 9.78 11.41
N GLY A 59 -3.56 8.68 11.21
CA GLY A 59 -5.00 8.60 11.49
C GLY A 59 -5.91 8.96 10.32
N TYR A 60 -5.38 9.10 9.11
CA TYR A 60 -6.13 9.35 7.88
C TYR A 60 -6.67 8.04 7.28
N PHE A 61 -7.57 7.37 8.02
CA PHE A 61 -7.96 5.99 7.74
C PHE A 61 -8.68 5.77 6.41
N ILE A 62 -9.59 6.67 6.01
CA ILE A 62 -10.27 6.58 4.70
C ILE A 62 -9.24 6.67 3.57
N GLY A 63 -8.31 7.64 3.68
CA GLY A 63 -7.21 7.80 2.73
C GLY A 63 -6.32 6.56 2.65
N ALA A 64 -5.97 5.97 3.80
CA ALA A 64 -5.21 4.73 3.85
C ALA A 64 -5.94 3.56 3.18
N VAL A 65 -7.26 3.43 3.37
CA VAL A 65 -8.07 2.39 2.69
C VAL A 65 -8.07 2.61 1.17
N MET A 66 -8.39 3.82 0.71
CA MET A 66 -8.41 4.12 -0.73
C MET A 66 -7.04 3.91 -1.38
N MET A 67 -5.97 4.35 -0.72
CA MET A 67 -4.60 4.16 -1.20
C MET A 67 -4.25 2.67 -1.27
N SER A 68 -4.62 1.87 -0.25
CA SER A 68 -4.40 0.43 -0.26
C SER A 68 -5.11 -0.29 -1.41
N HIS A 69 -6.32 0.16 -1.79
CA HIS A 69 -7.00 -0.35 -2.98
C HIS A 69 -6.16 -0.07 -4.22
N ALA A 70 -5.78 1.18 -4.45
CA ALA A 70 -5.02 1.60 -5.62
C ALA A 70 -3.67 0.88 -5.75
N ILE A 71 -2.93 0.74 -4.63
CA ILE A 71 -1.64 0.03 -4.62
C ILE A 71 -1.84 -1.45 -4.93
N ASN A 72 -2.83 -2.12 -4.33
CA ASN A 72 -3.13 -3.51 -4.62
C ASN A 72 -3.43 -3.72 -6.11
N GLU A 73 -4.22 -2.84 -6.73
CA GLU A 73 -4.44 -2.89 -8.18
C GLU A 73 -3.17 -2.68 -8.98
N GLY A 74 -2.33 -1.72 -8.59
CA GLY A 74 -1.06 -1.42 -9.23
C GLY A 74 -0.12 -2.62 -9.21
N ILE A 75 0.04 -3.25 -8.04
CA ILE A 75 0.87 -4.45 -7.87
C ILE A 75 0.31 -5.61 -8.72
N MET A 76 -1.00 -5.87 -8.68
CA MET A 76 -1.57 -6.98 -9.47
C MET A 76 -1.41 -6.76 -10.98
N LYS A 77 -1.57 -5.52 -11.46
CA LYS A 77 -1.31 -5.18 -12.88
C LYS A 77 0.16 -5.35 -13.24
N PHE A 78 1.07 -4.92 -12.36
CA PHE A 78 2.51 -5.10 -12.51
C PHE A 78 2.92 -6.58 -12.54
N VAL A 79 2.36 -7.40 -11.64
CA VAL A 79 2.57 -8.86 -11.64
C VAL A 79 2.07 -9.47 -12.95
N ALA A 80 0.92 -9.03 -13.48
CA ALA A 80 0.43 -9.48 -14.78
C ALA A 80 1.45 -9.21 -15.89
N GLU A 81 1.95 -7.97 -15.94
CA GLU A 81 2.94 -7.53 -16.94
C GLU A 81 4.22 -8.34 -16.87
N ARG A 82 4.79 -8.52 -15.67
CA ARG A 82 6.05 -9.25 -15.45
C ARG A 82 5.95 -10.75 -15.71
N ASN A 83 4.74 -11.29 -15.81
CA ASN A 83 4.49 -12.69 -16.16
C ASN A 83 3.81 -12.83 -17.55
N SER A 84 3.82 -11.78 -18.37
CA SER A 84 3.24 -11.77 -19.73
C SER A 84 1.76 -12.23 -19.77
N ILE A 85 1.00 -11.92 -18.72
CA ILE A 85 -0.42 -12.26 -18.64
C ILE A 85 -1.23 -11.25 -19.45
N ASN A 86 -1.95 -11.76 -20.47
CA ASN A 86 -2.83 -10.93 -21.26
C ASN A 86 -4.00 -10.41 -20.40
N ARG A 87 -4.10 -9.10 -20.30
CA ARG A 87 -5.15 -8.39 -19.56
C ARG A 87 -6.38 -8.08 -20.41
N SER A 88 -6.33 -8.23 -21.72
CA SER A 88 -7.47 -8.03 -22.61
C SER A 88 -8.35 -9.28 -22.66
N LYS A 89 -9.65 -9.06 -22.69
CA LYS A 89 -10.67 -10.06 -23.01
C LYS A 89 -11.05 -9.93 -24.48
N GLY A 90 -11.63 -10.99 -25.03
CA GLY A 90 -12.37 -10.87 -26.29
C GLY A 90 -13.44 -9.77 -26.19
N GLY A 91 -13.58 -8.94 -27.23
CA GLY A 91 -14.56 -7.86 -27.25
C GLY A 91 -14.13 -6.52 -26.64
N GLY A 92 -12.83 -6.31 -26.40
CA GLY A 92 -12.28 -4.99 -26.01
C GLY A 92 -12.32 -4.67 -24.50
N ASN A 93 -12.87 -5.56 -23.67
CA ASN A 93 -12.88 -5.40 -22.22
C ASN A 93 -11.55 -5.82 -21.59
N THR A 94 -11.19 -5.25 -20.43
CA THR A 94 -10.03 -5.68 -19.65
C THR A 94 -10.43 -6.61 -18.50
N LYS A 95 -9.55 -7.54 -18.13
CA LYS A 95 -9.67 -8.37 -16.92
C LYS A 95 -9.77 -7.50 -15.68
N THR A 96 -10.69 -7.86 -14.80
CA THR A 96 -10.80 -7.29 -13.46
C THR A 96 -9.63 -7.75 -12.61
N ILE A 97 -9.41 -7.07 -11.48
CA ILE A 97 -8.38 -7.49 -10.52
C ILE A 97 -8.71 -8.86 -9.92
N GLU A 98 -9.99 -9.17 -9.68
CA GLU A 98 -10.42 -10.49 -9.20
C GLU A 98 -10.09 -11.62 -10.19
N GLU A 99 -10.28 -11.39 -11.49
CA GLU A 99 -9.90 -12.34 -12.52
C GLU A 99 -8.38 -12.53 -12.59
N LEU A 100 -7.60 -11.45 -12.48
CA LEU A 100 -6.14 -11.54 -12.44
C LEU A 100 -5.64 -12.34 -11.23
N ILE A 101 -6.16 -12.04 -10.02
CA ILE A 101 -5.79 -12.78 -8.79
C ILE A 101 -6.10 -14.27 -8.93
N SER A 102 -7.26 -14.60 -9.52
CA SER A 102 -7.68 -15.99 -9.73
C SER A 102 -6.73 -16.71 -10.69
N GLU A 103 -6.41 -16.10 -11.83
CA GLU A 103 -5.47 -16.65 -12.80
C GLU A 103 -4.05 -16.79 -12.22
N PHE A 104 -3.57 -15.83 -11.44
CA PHE A 104 -2.26 -15.91 -10.81
C PHE A 104 -2.17 -17.08 -9.84
N ARG A 105 -3.25 -17.34 -9.09
CA ARG A 105 -3.33 -18.49 -8.18
C ARG A 105 -3.36 -19.81 -8.94
N GLU A 106 -4.18 -19.93 -9.97
CA GLU A 106 -4.27 -21.15 -10.80
C GLU A 106 -2.94 -21.50 -11.48
N LYS A 107 -2.20 -20.48 -11.92
CA LYS A 107 -0.88 -20.63 -12.55
C LYS A 107 0.27 -20.71 -11.55
N ASN A 108 0.01 -20.73 -10.24
CA ASN A 108 1.02 -20.70 -9.18
C ASN A 108 2.04 -19.55 -9.31
N ILE A 109 1.60 -18.39 -9.84
CA ILE A 109 2.41 -17.17 -9.93
C ILE A 109 2.54 -16.50 -8.56
N ILE A 110 1.48 -16.58 -7.76
CA ILE A 110 1.44 -16.12 -6.37
C ILE A 110 0.89 -17.24 -5.48
N SER A 111 1.26 -17.21 -4.21
CA SER A 111 0.77 -18.16 -3.22
C SER A 111 -0.71 -17.96 -2.91
N LYS A 112 -1.34 -19.00 -2.33
CA LYS A 112 -2.69 -18.89 -1.76
C LYS A 112 -2.79 -17.71 -0.79
N LYS A 113 -1.81 -17.53 0.09
CA LYS A 113 -1.79 -16.46 1.10
C LYS A 113 -1.79 -15.06 0.46
N CYS A 114 -0.97 -14.84 -0.56
CA CYS A 114 -0.93 -13.55 -1.28
C CYS A 114 -2.23 -13.32 -2.06
N SER A 115 -2.75 -14.33 -2.75
CA SER A 115 -4.03 -14.21 -3.47
C SER A 115 -5.19 -13.86 -2.53
N GLU A 116 -5.26 -14.47 -1.35
CA GLU A 116 -6.28 -14.18 -0.35
C GLU A 116 -6.12 -12.79 0.25
N ALA A 117 -4.89 -12.34 0.51
CA ALA A 117 -4.62 -10.99 0.98
C ALA A 117 -5.07 -9.94 -0.04
N SER A 118 -4.72 -10.12 -1.32
CA SER A 118 -5.12 -9.23 -2.41
C SER A 118 -6.64 -9.20 -2.57
N MET A 119 -7.30 -10.36 -2.48
CA MET A 119 -8.75 -10.46 -2.58
C MET A 119 -9.46 -9.78 -1.41
N LYS A 120 -8.91 -9.86 -0.19
CA LYS A 120 -9.46 -9.18 0.99
C LYS A 120 -9.42 -7.67 0.83
N ILE A 121 -8.34 -7.11 0.26
CA ILE A 121 -8.28 -5.68 -0.10
C ILE A 121 -9.31 -5.37 -1.18
N TRP A 122 -9.40 -6.17 -2.26
CA TRP A 122 -10.37 -5.95 -3.33
C TRP A 122 -11.83 -5.92 -2.84
N LYS A 123 -12.18 -6.79 -1.89
CA LYS A 123 -13.53 -6.91 -1.30
C LYS A 123 -13.79 -5.97 -0.12
N SER A 124 -12.85 -5.09 0.24
CA SER A 124 -12.96 -4.18 1.38
C SER A 124 -13.78 -2.91 1.05
N PHE A 125 -15.06 -3.09 0.70
CA PHE A 125 -16.02 -2.00 0.42
C PHE A 125 -15.58 -1.06 -0.71
N ARG A 126 -14.78 -1.54 -1.66
CA ARG A 126 -14.18 -0.73 -2.72
C ARG A 126 -15.21 0.10 -3.49
N ALA A 127 -16.30 -0.50 -3.93
CA ALA A 127 -17.33 0.22 -4.69
C ALA A 127 -18.00 1.31 -3.84
N ASP A 128 -18.39 1.00 -2.60
CA ASP A 128 -19.02 1.98 -1.71
C ASP A 128 -18.10 3.15 -1.41
N ILE A 129 -16.82 2.88 -1.15
CA ILE A 129 -15.83 3.92 -0.86
C ILE A 129 -15.54 4.74 -2.11
N HIS A 130 -15.35 4.12 -3.28
CA HIS A 130 -15.04 4.85 -4.52
C HIS A 130 -16.19 5.76 -4.98
N HIS A 131 -17.43 5.36 -4.71
CA HIS A 131 -18.63 6.13 -5.09
C HIS A 131 -19.20 6.98 -3.95
N MET A 132 -18.58 6.94 -2.76
CA MET A 132 -19.08 7.59 -1.54
C MET A 132 -20.54 7.28 -1.25
N ASN A 133 -20.90 5.99 -1.39
CA ASN A 133 -22.25 5.51 -1.06
C ASN A 133 -22.54 5.73 0.44
N PRO A 134 -23.82 5.87 0.85
CA PRO A 134 -24.20 6.09 2.25
C PRO A 134 -23.62 5.07 3.24
N THR A 135 -23.42 3.82 2.81
CA THR A 135 -22.75 2.75 3.57
C THR A 135 -21.42 3.18 4.18
N VAL A 136 -20.70 4.13 3.56
CA VAL A 136 -19.43 4.69 4.05
C VAL A 136 -19.53 5.20 5.49
N ALA A 137 -20.68 5.74 5.91
CA ALA A 137 -20.85 6.28 7.26
C ALA A 137 -20.75 5.21 8.37
N GLU A 138 -20.96 3.95 8.03
CA GLU A 138 -21.01 2.83 8.98
C GLU A 138 -19.70 2.03 9.02
N ILE A 139 -18.74 2.34 8.13
CA ILE A 139 -17.51 1.57 7.99
C ILE A 139 -16.53 1.89 9.14
N PRO A 140 -16.02 0.87 9.87
CA PRO A 140 -15.02 1.07 10.90
C PRO A 140 -13.62 1.27 10.27
N PHE A 141 -13.38 2.46 9.72
CA PHE A 141 -12.20 2.74 8.86
C PHE A 141 -10.86 2.47 9.52
N GLN A 142 -10.70 2.72 10.83
CA GLN A 142 -9.44 2.40 11.51
C GLN A 142 -9.09 0.91 11.41
N LYS A 143 -10.08 0.04 11.69
CA LYS A 143 -9.90 -1.42 11.63
C LYS A 143 -9.72 -1.88 10.18
N LEU A 144 -10.48 -1.32 9.25
CA LEU A 144 -10.38 -1.65 7.83
C LEU A 144 -9.00 -1.26 7.26
N ALA A 145 -8.52 -0.06 7.56
CA ALA A 145 -7.20 0.40 7.16
C ALA A 145 -6.10 -0.52 7.72
N GLN A 146 -6.16 -0.85 9.01
CA GLN A 146 -5.21 -1.77 9.63
C GLN A 146 -5.17 -3.13 8.90
N GLN A 147 -6.34 -3.71 8.63
CA GLN A 147 -6.45 -4.99 7.92
C GLN A 147 -5.89 -4.90 6.51
N ASN A 148 -6.23 -3.84 5.77
CA ASN A 148 -5.74 -3.63 4.42
C ASN A 148 -4.21 -3.47 4.38
N LEU A 149 -3.62 -2.71 5.30
CA LEU A 149 -2.16 -2.55 5.36
C LEU A 149 -1.46 -3.86 5.76
N LYS A 150 -2.04 -4.68 6.66
CA LYS A 150 -1.52 -6.03 6.97
C LYS A 150 -1.57 -6.96 5.74
N HIS A 151 -2.64 -6.88 4.95
CA HIS A 151 -2.74 -7.60 3.69
C HIS A 151 -1.72 -7.07 2.66
N LEU A 152 -1.54 -5.76 2.57
CA LEU A 152 -0.57 -5.16 1.67
C LEU A 152 0.86 -5.57 2.02
N SER A 153 1.22 -5.56 3.32
CA SER A 153 2.51 -6.09 3.79
C SER A 153 2.71 -7.55 3.38
N THR A 154 1.67 -8.39 3.47
CA THR A 154 1.73 -9.79 3.02
C THR A 154 2.03 -9.90 1.53
N ILE A 155 1.38 -9.08 0.71
CA ILE A 155 1.58 -9.06 -0.75
C ILE A 155 2.99 -8.56 -1.07
N GLU A 156 3.42 -7.44 -0.47
CA GLU A 156 4.73 -6.88 -0.70
C GLU A 156 5.84 -7.85 -0.29
N LYS A 157 5.75 -8.51 0.86
CA LYS A 157 6.75 -9.50 1.32
C LYS A 157 6.90 -10.67 0.37
N GLU A 158 5.84 -11.06 -0.33
CA GLU A 158 5.92 -12.13 -1.32
C GLU A 158 6.53 -11.65 -2.64
N ILE A 159 6.04 -10.54 -3.18
CA ILE A 159 6.44 -10.05 -4.51
C ILE A 159 7.81 -9.36 -4.47
N PHE A 160 8.06 -8.56 -3.45
CA PHE A 160 9.28 -7.75 -3.26
C PHE A 160 10.06 -8.19 -2.03
N GLY A 161 9.91 -9.44 -1.61
CA GLY A 161 10.73 -10.01 -0.55
C GLY A 161 12.20 -10.11 -0.96
N TYR A 162 13.08 -9.93 0.01
CA TYR A 162 14.52 -10.10 -0.15
C TYR A 162 15.14 -10.61 1.15
N GLU A 163 16.36 -11.12 1.03
CA GLU A 163 17.25 -11.43 2.14
C GLU A 163 18.58 -10.69 1.96
N ILE A 164 19.39 -10.62 3.01
CA ILE A 164 20.76 -10.11 2.93
C ILE A 164 21.72 -11.28 2.89
N LYS A 165 22.51 -11.38 1.82
CA LYS A 165 23.55 -12.40 1.59
C LYS A 165 24.87 -11.69 1.31
N ASP A 166 25.88 -11.98 2.13
CA ASP A 166 27.23 -11.41 2.01
C ASP A 166 27.26 -9.87 1.90
N GLY A 167 26.35 -9.20 2.64
CA GLY A 167 26.22 -7.74 2.64
C GLY A 167 25.46 -7.16 1.44
N ALA A 168 24.99 -8.00 0.51
CA ALA A 168 24.17 -7.62 -0.63
C ALA A 168 22.71 -8.05 -0.47
N MET A 169 21.80 -7.28 -1.07
CA MET A 169 20.38 -7.64 -1.15
C MET A 169 20.18 -8.73 -2.21
N ALA A 170 19.56 -9.84 -1.82
CA ALA A 170 19.17 -10.92 -2.72
C ALA A 170 17.63 -11.03 -2.77
N PRO A 171 16.98 -10.55 -3.85
CA PRO A 171 15.55 -10.71 -4.03
C PRO A 171 15.09 -12.16 -4.05
N HIS A 172 13.98 -12.46 -3.35
CA HIS A 172 13.33 -13.77 -3.45
C HIS A 172 12.78 -14.04 -4.86
N GLN A 173 12.34 -12.98 -5.55
CA GLN A 173 11.78 -13.05 -6.89
C GLN A 173 12.39 -11.99 -7.81
N ALA A 174 13.59 -12.23 -8.33
CA ALA A 174 14.36 -11.28 -9.14
C ALA A 174 13.57 -10.66 -10.33
N LYS A 175 12.62 -11.40 -10.93
CA LYS A 175 11.78 -10.89 -12.04
C LYS A 175 10.95 -9.65 -11.71
N TYR A 176 10.69 -9.39 -10.42
CA TYR A 176 9.95 -8.23 -9.95
C TYR A 176 10.85 -7.06 -9.54
N TRP A 177 12.15 -7.16 -9.81
CA TRP A 177 13.14 -6.12 -9.54
C TRP A 177 13.80 -5.73 -10.87
N ASP A 178 13.96 -4.42 -11.10
CA ASP A 178 14.65 -3.91 -12.28
C ASP A 178 16.17 -3.96 -12.07
N ILE A 179 16.70 -5.18 -12.02
CA ILE A 179 18.12 -5.45 -11.86
C ILE A 179 18.81 -5.20 -13.20
N LYS A 180 19.76 -4.27 -13.20
CA LYS A 180 20.58 -3.92 -14.35
C LYS A 180 21.69 -4.95 -14.57
N THR A 181 22.36 -4.86 -15.72
CA THR A 181 23.48 -5.75 -16.08
C THR A 181 24.68 -5.63 -15.13
N ASP A 182 24.83 -4.52 -14.42
CA ASP A 182 25.85 -4.29 -13.39
C ASP A 182 25.46 -4.84 -12.00
N GLY A 183 24.30 -5.51 -11.89
CA GLY A 183 23.78 -6.06 -10.63
C GLY A 183 23.07 -5.05 -9.74
N THR A 184 22.96 -3.78 -10.14
CA THR A 184 22.27 -2.74 -9.36
C THR A 184 20.78 -2.66 -9.67
N THR A 185 19.98 -2.16 -8.73
CA THR A 185 18.56 -1.87 -8.95
C THR A 185 18.13 -0.63 -8.17
N THR A 186 17.13 0.08 -8.68
CA THR A 186 16.53 1.20 -7.95
C THR A 186 15.61 0.65 -6.87
N VAL A 187 15.76 1.16 -5.64
CA VAL A 187 14.93 0.78 -4.51
C VAL A 187 14.29 2.00 -3.87
N PHE A 188 13.20 1.78 -3.16
CA PHE A 188 12.61 2.78 -2.28
C PHE A 188 12.86 2.37 -0.83
N LEU A 189 13.49 3.25 -0.06
CA LEU A 189 13.80 3.05 1.35
C LEU A 189 12.69 3.66 2.22
N ARG A 190 12.18 2.87 3.16
CA ARG A 190 11.22 3.29 4.19
C ARG A 190 11.95 3.38 5.52
N LEU A 191 12.61 4.52 5.74
CA LEU A 191 13.44 4.78 6.91
C LEU A 191 12.59 5.45 8.00
N GLU A 192 11.79 4.67 8.70
CA GLU A 192 11.13 5.06 9.96
C GLU A 192 11.08 3.87 10.90
#